data_AF-A0A2K3JQE1-F1
#
_entry.id   AF-A0A2K3JQE1-F1
#
_cell.length_a   1.000
_cell.length_b   1.000
_cell.length_c   1.000
_cell.angle_alpha   90.00
_cell.angle_beta   90.00
_cell.angle_gamma   90.00
#
_symmetry.space_group_name_H-M   'P 1'
#
loop_
_entity.id
_entity.type
_entity.pdbx_description
1 polymer ?
#
loop_
_entity_poly.entity_id
_entity_poly.type
_entity_poly.pdbx_seq_one_letter_code
_entity_poly.pdbx_strand_id
1 'polypeptide(L)'
;VILAVVVFALRDVISYVFTEGEVVAAAVSDLCPLLCLTLVLNGIQPVLSGVAVGCGWQAFVAYVNVGCYYIVGIPLGAVLGFYFNFGAKGIWLGMIGGTLMQTIILIWVTFRTDWNKEVEEATNRLNKLEDRREPLLN
;
A
#
# COMPACT_ATOMS: atom_id res chain seq x y z
N VAL A 1 11.20 2.25 -7.91
CA VAL A 1 12.62 2.36 -7.47
C VAL A 1 13.35 3.51 -8.17
N ILE A 2 13.41 3.55 -9.51
CA ILE A 2 14.07 4.66 -10.26
C ILE A 2 13.53 6.04 -9.87
N LEU A 3 12.20 6.20 -9.80
CA LEU A 3 11.55 7.44 -9.33
C LEU A 3 11.95 7.83 -7.89
N ALA A 4 12.06 6.86 -6.98
CA ALA A 4 12.51 7.12 -5.60
C ALA A 4 13.96 7.60 -5.57
N VAL A 5 14.84 7.00 -6.38
CA VAL A 5 16.24 7.43 -6.49
C VAL A 5 16.35 8.84 -7.07
N VAL A 6 15.54 9.17 -8.08
CA VAL A 6 15.50 10.51 -8.69
C VAL A 6 14.99 11.56 -7.69
N VAL A 7 13.92 11.26 -6.95
CA VAL A 7 13.38 12.15 -5.91
C VAL A 7 14.36 12.34 -4.76
N PHE A 8 15.06 11.27 -4.33
CA PHE A 8 16.08 11.36 -3.30
C PHE A 8 17.27 12.24 -3.73
N ALA A 9 17.75 12.04 -4.97
CA ALA A 9 18.86 12.80 -5.53
C ALA A 9 18.52 14.28 -5.72
N LEU A 10 17.25 14.59 -5.99
CA LEU A 10 16.75 15.96 -6.18
C LEU A 10 16.11 16.56 -4.93
N ARG A 11 16.24 15.95 -3.75
CA ARG A 11 15.49 16.34 -2.55
C ARG A 11 15.65 17.82 -2.17
N ASP A 12 16.84 18.36 -2.37
CA ASP A 12 17.19 19.74 -1.98
C ASP A 12 16.80 20.76 -3.06
N VAL A 13 16.44 20.32 -4.27
CA VAL A 13 15.97 21.18 -5.38
C VAL A 13 14.46 21.11 -5.52
N ILE A 14 13.86 19.92 -5.36
CA ILE A 14 12.41 19.71 -5.41
C ILE A 14 11.70 20.43 -4.26
N SER A 15 12.32 20.52 -3.09
CA SER A 15 11.76 21.25 -1.95
C SER A 15 11.51 22.72 -2.28
N TYR A 16 12.42 23.36 -3.03
CA TYR A 16 12.27 24.74 -3.50
C TYR A 16 11.21 24.93 -4.59
N VAL A 17 10.80 23.87 -5.30
CA VAL A 17 9.70 23.94 -6.29
C VAL A 17 8.34 24.07 -5.59
N PHE A 18 8.21 23.51 -4.38
CA PHE A 18 6.96 23.55 -3.61
C PHE A 18 6.93 24.64 -2.53
N THR A 19 8.08 25.21 -2.15
CA THR A 19 8.14 26.24 -1.12
C THR A 19 9.36 27.16 -1.26
N GLU A 20 9.18 28.46 -1.07
CA GLU A 20 10.29 29.43 -1.02
C GLU A 20 10.88 29.57 0.40
N GLY A 21 10.25 28.98 1.42
CA GLY A 21 10.69 29.09 2.81
C GLY A 21 11.73 28.03 3.21
N GLU A 22 12.93 28.46 3.62
CA GLU A 22 14.03 27.59 4.06
C GLU A 22 13.62 26.58 5.15
N VAL A 23 12.73 26.98 6.06
CA VAL A 23 12.23 26.12 7.15
C VAL A 23 11.42 24.94 6.62
N VAL A 24 10.59 25.18 5.60
CA VAL A 24 9.78 24.12 4.98
C VAL A 24 10.64 23.26 4.06
N ALA A 25 11.61 23.85 3.37
CA ALA A 25 12.56 23.11 2.53
C ALA A 25 13.42 22.14 3.35
N ALA A 26 13.91 22.56 4.51
CA ALA A 26 14.64 21.71 5.45
C ALA A 26 13.75 20.58 6.00
N ALA A 27 12.50 20.88 6.36
CA ALA A 27 11.55 19.86 6.83
C ALA A 27 11.24 18.80 5.77
N VAL A 28 11.12 19.20 4.50
CA VAL A 28 10.90 18.30 3.36
C VAL A 28 12.15 17.43 3.09
N SER A 29 13.35 18.01 3.15
CA SER A 29 14.61 17.26 2.99
C SER A 29 14.75 16.17 4.07
N ASP A 30 14.36 16.49 5.30
CA ASP A 30 14.41 15.57 6.45
C ASP A 30 13.26 14.53 6.45
N LEU A 31 12.24 14.72 5.61
CA LEU A 31 11.16 13.77 5.30
C LEU A 31 11.43 12.93 4.04
N CYS A 32 12.43 13.32 3.24
CA CYS A 32 12.74 12.66 1.97
C CYS A 32 13.06 11.15 2.10
N PRO A 33 13.75 10.67 3.15
CA PRO A 33 13.93 9.23 3.36
C PRO A 33 12.60 8.47 3.53
N LEU A 34 11.64 9.07 4.25
CA LEU A 34 10.29 8.53 4.44
C LEU A 34 9.50 8.52 3.13
N LEU A 35 9.64 9.57 2.32
CA LEU A 35 9.09 9.64 0.97
C LEU A 35 9.62 8.53 0.07
N CYS A 36 10.93 8.26 0.09
CA CYS A 36 11.52 7.18 -0.69
C CYS A 36 10.98 5.81 -0.28
N LEU A 37 10.89 5.55 1.02
CA LEU A 37 10.29 4.31 1.53
C LEU A 37 8.83 4.19 1.09
N THR A 38 8.06 5.28 1.20
CA THR A 38 6.67 5.36 0.76
C THR A 38 6.54 5.09 -0.73
N LEU A 39 7.43 5.61 -1.56
CA LEU A 39 7.46 5.38 -3.02
C LEU A 39 7.73 3.92 -3.37
N VAL A 40 8.63 3.25 -2.65
CA VAL A 40 8.88 1.81 -2.85
C VAL A 40 7.65 1.00 -2.45
N LEU A 41 7.05 1.30 -1.29
CA LEU A 41 5.85 0.62 -0.81
C LEU A 41 4.64 0.84 -1.72
N ASN A 42 4.44 2.07 -2.21
CA ASN A 42 3.41 2.38 -3.20
C ASN A 42 3.64 1.69 -4.54
N GLY A 43 4.84 1.16 -4.83
CA GLY A 43 5.05 0.30 -5.99
C GLY A 43 4.59 -1.15 -5.74
N ILE A 44 4.82 -1.67 -4.53
CA ILE A 44 4.54 -3.07 -4.19
C ILE A 44 3.06 -3.27 -3.86
N GLN A 45 2.46 -2.34 -3.13
CA GLN A 45 1.11 -2.46 -2.59
C GLN A 45 0.02 -2.55 -3.67
N PRO A 46 0.04 -1.76 -4.76
CA PRO A 46 -0.92 -1.88 -5.85
C PRO A 46 -0.73 -3.16 -6.66
N VAL A 47 0.51 -3.65 -6.80
CA VAL A 47 0.77 -4.91 -7.50
C VAL A 47 0.18 -6.08 -6.72
N LEU A 48 0.43 -6.15 -5.41
CA LEU A 48 -0.14 -7.20 -4.55
C LEU A 48 -1.66 -7.10 -4.46
N SER A 49 -2.18 -5.89 -4.26
CA SER A 49 -3.63 -5.65 -4.23
C SER A 49 -4.27 -6.01 -5.58
N GLY A 50 -3.60 -5.69 -6.69
CA GLY A 50 -4.04 -6.04 -8.05
C GLY A 50 -4.10 -7.54 -8.28
N VAL A 51 -3.09 -8.29 -7.85
CA VAL A 51 -3.10 -9.77 -7.92
C VAL A 51 -4.24 -10.34 -7.07
N ALA A 52 -4.37 -9.88 -5.83
CA ALA A 52 -5.42 -10.37 -4.93
C ALA A 52 -6.83 -10.03 -5.42
N VAL A 53 -7.06 -8.84 -5.98
CA VAL A 53 -8.33 -8.47 -6.61
C VAL A 53 -8.56 -9.31 -7.87
N GLY A 54 -7.52 -9.58 -8.66
CA GLY A 54 -7.59 -10.47 -9.84
C GLY A 54 -8.02 -11.90 -9.51
N CYS A 55 -7.62 -12.43 -8.35
CA CYS A 55 -8.10 -13.72 -7.83
C CYS A 55 -9.50 -13.64 -7.18
N GLY A 56 -10.05 -12.44 -7.01
CA GLY A 56 -11.36 -12.21 -6.39
C GLY A 56 -11.31 -12.04 -4.86
N TRP A 57 -10.13 -11.90 -4.25
CA TRP A 57 -9.96 -11.71 -2.80
C TRP A 57 -10.12 -10.26 -2.35
N GLN A 58 -10.71 -9.40 -3.17
CA GLN A 58 -10.89 -7.97 -2.89
C GLN A 58 -11.48 -7.68 -1.49
N ALA A 59 -12.43 -8.51 -1.02
CA ALA A 59 -13.02 -8.36 0.31
C ALA A 59 -12.00 -8.61 1.43
N PHE A 60 -11.21 -9.68 1.31
CA PHE A 60 -10.14 -9.99 2.27
C PHE A 60 -9.10 -8.85 2.33
N VAL A 61 -8.65 -8.37 1.17
CA VAL A 61 -7.70 -7.23 1.09
C VAL A 61 -8.29 -5.99 1.78
N ALA A 62 -9.57 -5.69 1.56
CA ALA A 62 -10.24 -4.55 2.18
C ALA A 62 -10.28 -4.67 3.72
N TYR A 63 -10.64 -5.84 4.25
CA TYR A 63 -10.62 -6.08 5.70
C TYR A 63 -9.23 -5.94 6.30
N VAL A 64 -8.20 -6.51 5.66
CA VAL A 64 -6.82 -6.39 6.12
C VAL A 64 -6.36 -4.94 6.06
N ASN A 65 -6.69 -4.21 5.01
CA ASN A 65 -6.35 -2.78 4.88
C ASN A 65 -6.98 -1.97 6.03
N VAL A 66 -8.30 -2.10 6.24
CA VAL A 66 -8.99 -1.37 7.31
C VAL A 66 -8.40 -1.72 8.68
N GLY A 67 -8.15 -3.01 8.94
CA GLY A 67 -7.53 -3.44 10.19
C GLY A 67 -6.13 -2.84 10.38
N CYS A 68 -5.25 -2.98 9.39
CA CYS A 68 -3.87 -2.51 9.50
C CYS A 68 -3.78 -0.98 9.61
N TYR A 69 -4.61 -0.26 8.86
CA TYR A 69 -4.57 1.20 8.82
C TYR A 69 -5.21 1.82 10.06
N TYR A 70 -6.40 1.37 10.45
CA TYR A 70 -7.15 1.99 11.53
C TYR A 70 -6.80 1.45 12.91
N ILE A 71 -6.53 0.14 13.04
CA ILE A 71 -6.26 -0.49 14.35
C ILE A 71 -4.78 -0.34 14.71
N VAL A 72 -3.88 -0.36 13.73
CA VAL A 72 -2.43 -0.29 13.98
C VAL A 72 -1.84 1.03 13.51
N GLY A 73 -2.08 1.44 12.27
CA GLY A 73 -1.48 2.66 11.69
C GLY A 73 -1.81 3.93 12.47
N ILE A 74 -3.10 4.14 12.80
CA ILE A 74 -3.55 5.33 13.54
C ILE A 74 -3.00 5.35 14.98
N PRO A 75 -3.12 4.30 15.80
CA PRO A 75 -2.53 4.30 17.15
C PRO A 75 -1.01 4.43 17.13
N LEU A 76 -0.32 3.74 16.22
CA LEU A 76 1.13 3.83 16.10
C LEU A 76 1.56 5.24 15.67
N GLY A 77 0.82 5.86 14.76
CA GLY A 77 1.03 7.25 14.34
C GLY A 77 0.74 8.26 15.44
N ALA A 78 -0.28 8.01 16.27
CA ALA A 78 -0.57 8.84 17.44
C ALA A 78 0.52 8.72 18.51
N VAL A 79 0.99 7.51 18.81
CA VAL A 79 2.10 7.29 19.74
C VAL A 79 3.38 7.95 19.21
N LEU A 80 3.76 7.70 17.96
CA LEU A 80 4.97 8.30 17.38
C LEU A 80 4.86 9.82 17.24
N GLY A 81 3.69 10.34 16.89
CA GLY A 81 3.46 11.78 16.72
C GLY A 81 3.43 12.54 18.04
N PHE A 82 2.65 12.06 19.01
CA PHE A 82 2.36 12.78 20.26
C PHE A 82 3.22 12.33 21.44
N TYR A 83 3.51 11.03 21.59
CA TYR A 83 4.33 10.53 22.72
C TYR A 83 5.82 10.75 22.47
N PHE A 84 6.31 10.50 21.25
CA PHE A 84 7.71 10.72 20.87
C PHE A 84 7.99 12.12 20.32
N ASN A 85 6.99 13.01 20.26
CA ASN A 85 7.11 14.37 19.71
C ASN A 85 7.68 14.46 18.28
N PHE A 86 7.57 13.40 17.48
CA PHE A 86 7.95 13.46 16.06
C PHE A 86 6.94 14.24 15.20
N GLY A 87 5.81 14.66 15.77
CA GLY A 87 4.79 15.47 15.09
C GLY A 87 4.31 14.82 13.80
N ALA A 88 4.37 15.57 12.69
CA ALA A 88 3.97 15.11 11.37
C ALA A 88 4.78 13.89 10.88
N LYS A 89 6.07 13.80 11.23
CA LYS A 89 6.91 12.65 10.84
C LYS A 89 6.45 11.37 11.52
N GLY A 90 6.05 11.46 12.79
CA GLY A 90 5.57 10.33 13.57
C GLY A 90 4.25 9.77 13.03
N ILE A 91 3.32 10.65 12.64
CA ILE A 91 2.05 10.26 12.00
C ILE A 91 2.35 9.57 10.66
N TRP A 92 3.24 10.13 9.85
CA TRP A 92 3.60 9.54 8.56
C TRP A 92 4.28 8.18 8.72
N LEU A 93 5.20 8.03 9.68
CA LEU A 93 5.81 6.75 10.05
C LEU A 93 4.77 5.71 10.46
N GLY A 94 3.78 6.09 11.28
CA GLY A 94 2.69 5.20 11.68
C GLY A 94 1.86 4.68 10.51
N MET A 95 1.53 5.58 9.57
CA MET A 95 0.79 5.25 8.36
C MET A 95 1.59 4.29 7.45
N ILE A 96 2.90 4.55 7.28
CA ILE A 96 3.81 3.67 6.54
C ILE A 96 3.92 2.31 7.24
N GLY A 97 3.99 2.28 8.57
CA GLY A 97 4.01 1.05 9.36
C GLY A 97 2.77 0.19 9.15
N GLY A 98 1.56 0.78 9.16
CA GLY A 98 0.32 0.07 8.86
C GLY A 98 0.30 -0.50 7.44
N THR A 99 0.79 0.27 6.48
CA THR A 99 0.91 -0.10 5.05
C THR A 99 1.91 -1.25 4.85
N LEU A 100 3.05 -1.22 5.54
CA LEU A 100 4.04 -2.29 5.58
C LEU A 100 3.45 -3.58 6.15
N MET A 101 2.74 -3.49 7.27
CA MET A 101 2.12 -4.64 7.90
C MET A 101 1.07 -5.30 6.98
N GLN A 102 0.22 -4.49 6.34
CA GLN A 102 -0.73 -4.98 5.33
C GLN A 102 0.00 -5.70 4.19
N THR A 103 1.10 -5.13 3.70
CA THR A 103 1.92 -5.71 2.62
C THR A 103 2.49 -7.06 3.02
N ILE A 104 3.02 -7.20 4.24
CA ILE A 104 3.55 -8.46 4.76
C ILE A 104 2.45 -9.51 4.89
N ILE A 105 1.27 -9.15 5.39
CA ILE A 105 0.13 -10.06 5.51
C ILE A 105 -0.30 -10.56 4.14
N LEU A 106 -0.43 -9.67 3.15
CA LEU A 106 -0.78 -10.05 1.78
C LEU A 106 0.24 -11.00 1.18
N ILE A 107 1.54 -10.69 1.28
CA ILE A 107 2.61 -11.56 0.80
C ILE A 107 2.52 -12.93 1.46
N TRP A 108 2.35 -12.98 2.78
CA TRP A 108 2.27 -14.23 3.52
C TRP A 108 1.07 -15.09 3.09
N VAL A 109 -0.10 -14.47 2.91
CA VAL A 109 -1.30 -15.15 2.40
C VAL A 109 -1.06 -15.67 0.99
N THR A 110 -0.55 -14.82 0.10
CA THR A 110 -0.22 -15.18 -1.29
C THR A 110 0.77 -16.37 -1.37
N PHE A 111 1.74 -16.46 -0.46
CA PHE A 111 2.65 -17.61 -0.38
C PHE A 111 1.99 -18.88 0.19
N ARG A 112 1.02 -18.73 1.09
CA ARG A 112 0.29 -19.85 1.71
C ARG A 112 -0.84 -20.38 0.86
N THR A 113 -1.35 -19.59 -0.07
CA THR A 113 -2.46 -20.00 -0.93
C THR A 113 -2.05 -21.09 -1.90
N ASP A 114 -2.89 -22.12 -1.99
CA ASP A 114 -2.80 -23.15 -3.02
C ASP A 114 -3.34 -22.61 -4.35
N TRP A 115 -2.42 -22.22 -5.23
CA TRP A 115 -2.74 -21.67 -6.53
C TRP A 115 -3.50 -22.64 -7.43
N ASN A 116 -3.37 -23.96 -7.23
CA ASN A 116 -4.13 -24.93 -8.03
C ASN A 116 -5.63 -24.84 -7.71
N LYS A 117 -5.98 -24.66 -6.43
CA LYS A 117 -7.37 -24.46 -6.01
C LYS A 117 -7.95 -23.14 -6.50
N GLU A 118 -7.16 -22.06 -6.51
CA GLU A 118 -7.61 -20.77 -7.04
C GLU A 118 -7.89 -20.83 -8.54
N VAL A 119 -7.07 -21.55 -9.31
CA VAL A 119 -7.33 -21.77 -10.74
C VAL A 119 -8.60 -22.60 -10.95
N GLU A 120 -8.83 -23.62 -10.13
CA GLU A 120 -10.06 -24.42 -10.16
C GLU A 120 -11.30 -23.58 -9.84
N GLU A 121 -11.25 -22.74 -8.80
CA GLU A 121 -12.33 -21.79 -8.48
C GLU A 121 -12.58 -20.78 -9.60
N ALA A 122 -11.52 -20.21 -10.18
CA ALA A 122 -11.63 -19.29 -11.30
C ALA A 122 -12.29 -19.95 -12.52
N THR A 123 -11.91 -21.20 -12.82
CA THR A 123 -12.50 -22.00 -13.90
C THR A 123 -13.98 -22.30 -13.63
N ASN A 124 -14.33 -22.68 -12.40
CA ASN A 124 -15.72 -22.89 -12.01
C ASN A 124 -16.57 -21.62 -12.11
N ARG A 125 -16.01 -20.45 -11.80
CA ARG A 125 -16.68 -19.14 -11.98
C ARG A 125 -16.94 -18.85 -13.47
N LEU A 126 -16.00 -19.16 -14.35
CA LEU A 126 -16.16 -18.99 -15.81
C LEU A 126 -17.23 -19.93 -16.37
N ASN A 127 -17.19 -21.21 -16.03
CA ASN A 127 -18.17 -22.20 -16.49
C ASN A 127 -19.61 -21.81 -16.08
N LYS A 128 -19.80 -21.31 -14.85
CA LYS A 128 -21.10 -20.80 -14.38
C LYS A 128 -21.59 -19.57 -15.14
N LEU A 129 -20.67 -18.74 -15.65
CA LEU A 129 -21.01 -17.57 -16.47
C LEU A 129 -21.38 -18.00 -17.90
N GLU A 130 -20.74 -19.04 -18.43
CA GLU A 130 -21.03 -19.62 -19.73
C GLU A 130 -22.42 -20.29 -19.76
N ASP A 131 -22.73 -21.13 -18.75
CA ASP A 131 -24.05 -21.74 -18.55
C ASP A 131 -25.18 -20.70 -18.43
N ARG A 132 -24.89 -19.52 -17.86
CA ARG A 132 -25.85 -18.42 -17.77
C ARG A 132 -26.04 -17.67 -19.08
N ARG A 133 -25.09 -17.77 -20.01
CA ARG A 133 -25.12 -17.05 -21.30
C ARG A 133 -25.86 -17.83 -22.38
N GLU A 134 -25.75 -19.16 -22.38
CA GLU A 134 -26.48 -20.04 -23.30
C GLU A 134 -28.00 -19.81 -23.35
N PRO A 135 -28.73 -19.62 -22.22
CA PRO A 135 -30.16 -19.35 -22.27
C PRO A 135 -30.53 -17.91 -22.69
N LEU A 136 -29.56 -17.00 -22.86
CA LEU A 136 -29.81 -15.61 -23.32
C LEU A 136 -29.54 -15.40 -24.82
N LEU A 137 -28.95 -16.40 -25.47
CA LEU A 137 -28.58 -16.38 -26.90
C LEU A 137 -29.56 -17.20 -27.78
N ASN A 138 -30.52 -17.89 -27.16
CA ASN A 138 -31.67 -18.53 -27.81
C ASN A 138 -32.95 -17.72 -27.56
#